data_AF-A0A925PMA8-F1
#
_entry.id   AF-A0A925PMA8-F1
#
_cell.length_a   1.000
_cell.length_b   1.000
_cell.length_c   1.000
_cell.angle_alpha   90.00
_cell.angle_beta   90.00
_cell.angle_gamma   90.00
#
_symmetry.space_group_name_H-M   'P 1'
#
loop_
_entity.id
_entity.type
_entity.pdbx_description
1 polymer ?
#
loop_
_entity_poly.entity_id
_entity_poly.type
_entity_poly.pdbx_seq_one_letter_code
_entity_poly.pdbx_strand_id
1 'polypeptide(L)'
;MEKNIPTVYDPQAVEEKWYKYWEENGLFHDEVDKGKKPFSIVIPPPNVTGQLHMGHALDNALQDILIRFRRMQGYNTLWMPGTDHAGIATQIKVEEMLAQEGLTRHDLGREKF
;
A
#
# COMPACT_ATOMS: atom_id res chain seq x y z
N MET A 1 36.26 16.28 7.05
CA MET A 1 35.01 15.85 6.39
C MET A 1 34.38 17.08 5.80
N GLU A 2 34.38 17.21 4.47
CA GLU A 2 33.65 18.31 3.81
C GLU A 2 32.17 18.22 4.16
N LYS A 3 31.62 19.34 4.63
CA LYS A 3 30.22 19.46 5.02
C LYS A 3 29.39 19.71 3.76
N ASN A 4 29.22 18.67 2.96
CA ASN A 4 28.52 18.73 1.68
C ASN A 4 27.00 18.51 1.88
N ILE A 5 26.38 19.33 2.76
CA ILE A 5 24.94 19.32 2.99
C ILE A 5 24.34 20.45 2.15
N PRO A 6 23.48 20.15 1.15
CA PRO A 6 22.79 21.18 0.38
C PRO A 6 22.02 22.14 1.28
N THR A 7 21.93 23.41 0.87
CA THR A 7 21.13 24.41 1.59
C THR A 7 19.63 24.20 1.42
N VAL A 8 19.23 23.44 0.39
CA VAL A 8 17.83 23.10 0.08
C VAL A 8 17.64 21.59 0.22
N TYR A 9 16.58 21.19 0.93
CA TYR A 9 16.21 19.79 1.08
C TYR A 9 15.58 19.25 -0.21
N ASP A 10 16.09 18.13 -0.70
CA ASP A 10 15.54 17.37 -1.81
C ASP A 10 14.86 16.09 -1.29
N PRO A 11 13.52 16.07 -1.16
CA PRO A 11 12.80 14.89 -0.68
C PRO A 11 12.93 13.72 -1.64
N GLN A 12 12.97 13.95 -2.96
CA GLN A 12 12.95 12.88 -3.96
C GLN A 12 14.20 12.00 -3.83
N ALA A 13 15.38 12.62 -3.76
CA ALA A 13 16.63 11.90 -3.58
C ALA A 13 16.71 11.14 -2.23
N VAL A 14 16.08 11.67 -1.19
CA VAL A 14 16.09 11.07 0.15
C VAL A 14 15.10 9.92 0.26
N GLU A 15 13.88 10.09 -0.23
CA GLU A 15 12.83 9.07 -0.23
C GLU A 15 13.24 7.86 -1.07
N GLU A 16 13.74 8.07 -2.28
CA GLU A 16 14.18 6.97 -3.16
C GLU A 16 15.28 6.13 -2.51
N LYS A 17 16.28 6.79 -1.90
CA LYS A 17 17.36 6.12 -1.18
C LYS A 17 16.85 5.26 -0.02
N TRP A 18 16.00 5.83 0.85
CA TRP A 18 15.55 5.15 2.06
C TRP A 18 14.56 4.04 1.78
N TYR A 19 13.65 4.25 0.83
CA TYR A 19 12.67 3.25 0.44
C TYR A 19 13.37 1.99 -0.07
N LYS A 20 14.32 2.15 -1.00
CA LYS A 20 15.17 1.06 -1.49
C LYS A 20 15.93 0.36 -0.37
N TYR A 21 16.53 1.12 0.55
CA TYR A 21 17.22 0.56 1.71
C TYR A 21 16.28 -0.29 2.60
N TRP A 22 15.05 0.17 2.85
CA TRP A 22 14.07 -0.58 3.64
C TRP A 22 13.67 -1.89 2.98
N GLU A 23 13.44 -1.90 1.67
CA GLU A 23 13.09 -3.10 0.91
C GLU A 23 14.25 -4.11 0.86
N GLU A 24 15.45 -3.66 0.49
CA GLU A 24 16.64 -4.52 0.36
C GLU A 24 17.04 -5.19 1.69
N ASN A 25 16.79 -4.51 2.81
CA ASN A 25 17.09 -5.03 4.15
C ASN A 25 15.89 -5.73 4.80
N GLY A 26 14.76 -5.87 4.08
CA GLY A 26 13.56 -6.55 4.58
C GLY A 26 12.96 -5.88 5.83
N LEU A 27 13.11 -4.56 6.00
CA LEU A 27 12.71 -3.86 7.23
C LEU A 27 11.19 -3.78 7.42
N PHE A 28 10.41 -4.11 6.39
CA PHE A 28 8.96 -4.23 6.49
C PHE A 28 8.52 -5.57 7.11
N HIS A 29 9.38 -6.57 7.08
CA HIS A 29 9.12 -7.89 7.67
C HIS A 29 9.44 -7.92 9.16
N ASP A 30 8.63 -8.62 9.94
CA ASP A 30 8.88 -8.92 11.34
C ASP A 30 8.50 -10.39 11.58
N GLU A 31 9.30 -11.09 12.38
CA GLU A 31 9.05 -12.49 12.73
C GLU A 31 8.18 -12.59 13.98
N VAL A 32 7.44 -13.68 14.12
CA VAL A 32 6.62 -13.88 15.32
C VAL A 32 7.52 -14.07 16.55
N ASP A 33 7.47 -13.10 17.47
CA ASP A 33 8.23 -13.11 18.71
C ASP A 33 7.29 -13.22 19.92
N LYS A 34 7.25 -14.42 20.52
CA LYS A 34 6.41 -14.71 21.69
C LYS A 34 6.83 -13.94 22.95
N GLY A 35 8.03 -13.37 22.98
CA GLY A 35 8.52 -12.54 24.08
C GLY A 35 8.05 -11.08 24.02
N LYS A 36 7.52 -10.64 22.88
CA LYS A 36 7.02 -9.28 22.67
C LYS A 36 5.50 -9.24 22.69
N LYS A 37 4.95 -8.09 23.07
CA LYS A 37 3.50 -7.86 23.00
C LYS A 37 3.10 -7.64 21.53
N PRO A 38 2.08 -8.34 21.01
CA PRO A 38 1.62 -8.16 19.63
C PRO A 38 0.88 -6.83 19.46
N PHE A 39 1.03 -6.22 18.30
CA PHE A 39 0.22 -5.09 17.84
C PHE A 39 -0.01 -5.22 16.34
N SER A 40 -1.27 -5.30 15.91
CA SER A 40 -1.60 -5.52 14.51
C SER A 40 -2.64 -4.53 13.99
N ILE A 41 -2.47 -4.09 12.76
CA ILE A 41 -3.46 -3.33 12.00
C ILE A 41 -3.67 -4.03 10.65
N VAL A 42 -4.92 -4.26 10.28
CA VAL A 42 -5.29 -4.69 8.93
C VAL A 42 -5.54 -3.43 8.10
N ILE A 43 -4.80 -3.28 6.99
CA ILE A 43 -5.04 -2.17 6.07
C ILE A 43 -6.43 -2.36 5.47
N PRO A 44 -7.33 -1.36 5.55
CA PRO A 44 -8.59 -1.39 4.81
C PRO A 44 -8.25 -1.61 3.32
N PRO A 45 -8.59 -2.78 2.76
CA PRO A 45 -8.06 -3.17 1.46
C PRO A 45 -8.63 -2.22 0.39
N PRO A 46 -7.79 -1.48 -0.36
CA PRO A 46 -8.29 -0.64 -1.42
C PRO A 46 -8.90 -1.49 -2.54
N ASN A 47 -9.96 -0.99 -3.15
CA ASN A 47 -10.58 -1.61 -4.31
C ASN A 47 -9.58 -1.65 -5.48
N VAL A 48 -9.52 -2.76 -6.21
CA VAL A 48 -8.66 -2.93 -7.41
C VAL A 48 -9.04 -2.02 -8.60
N THR A 49 -10.10 -1.22 -8.47
CA THR A 49 -10.81 -0.56 -9.57
C THR A 49 -10.37 0.87 -9.83
N GLY A 50 -9.45 1.41 -9.02
CA GLY A 50 -9.12 2.84 -9.06
C GLY A 50 -7.70 3.16 -8.61
N GLN A 51 -7.26 4.37 -8.98
CA GLN A 51 -6.03 4.94 -8.45
C GLN A 51 -6.24 5.38 -7.00
N LEU A 52 -5.19 5.25 -6.19
CA LEU A 52 -5.18 5.80 -4.84
C LEU A 52 -5.31 7.33 -4.91
N HIS A 53 -5.89 7.91 -3.86
CA HIS A 53 -6.18 9.34 -3.75
C HIS A 53 -5.83 9.83 -2.35
N MET A 54 -5.91 11.15 -2.09
CA MET A 54 -5.48 11.73 -0.80
C MET A 54 -6.15 11.12 0.44
N GLY A 55 -7.40 10.64 0.33
CA GLY A 55 -8.04 9.86 1.40
C GLY A 55 -7.28 8.57 1.77
N HIS A 56 -6.79 7.82 0.78
CA HIS A 56 -5.96 6.64 1.01
C HIS A 56 -4.60 7.01 1.60
N ALA A 57 -4.00 8.13 1.17
CA ALA A 57 -2.75 8.61 1.72
C ALA A 57 -2.88 8.96 3.21
N LEU A 58 -3.95 9.65 3.59
CA LEU A 58 -4.25 9.98 4.98
C LEU A 58 -4.44 8.71 5.84
N ASP A 59 -5.26 7.77 5.37
CA ASP A 59 -5.53 6.52 6.09
C ASP A 59 -4.25 5.71 6.33
N ASN A 60 -3.46 5.47 5.28
CA ASN A 60 -2.21 4.72 5.39
C ASN A 60 -1.15 5.45 6.23
N ALA A 61 -1.04 6.77 6.11
CA ALA A 61 -0.08 7.55 6.91
C ALA A 61 -0.37 7.44 8.41
N LEU A 62 -1.64 7.50 8.82
CA LEU A 62 -2.01 7.35 10.23
C LEU A 62 -1.69 5.94 10.76
N GLN A 63 -1.97 4.90 9.97
CA GLN A 63 -1.66 3.52 10.35
C GLN A 63 -0.14 3.28 10.41
N ASP A 64 0.63 3.76 9.43
CA ASP A 64 2.09 3.63 9.40
C ASP A 64 2.74 4.30 10.61
N ILE A 65 2.28 5.50 10.99
CA ILE A 65 2.73 6.19 12.21
C ILE A 65 2.52 5.31 13.45
N LEU A 66 1.34 4.70 13.59
CA LEU A 66 1.04 3.84 14.73
C LEU A 66 1.90 2.57 14.74
N ILE A 67 2.11 1.94 13.58
CA ILE A 67 2.95 0.76 13.42
C ILE A 67 4.40 1.08 13.82
N ARG A 68 4.98 2.15 13.26
CA ARG A 68 6.36 2.57 13.58
C ARG A 68 6.50 2.92 15.05
N PHE A 69 5.55 3.67 15.61
CA PHE A 69 5.57 4.04 17.02
C PHE A 69 5.54 2.80 17.93
N ARG A 70 4.66 1.83 17.67
CA ARG A 70 4.58 0.59 18.46
C ARG A 70 5.81 -0.29 18.29
N ARG A 71 6.35 -0.39 17.09
CA ARG A 71 7.61 -1.11 16.82
C ARG A 71 8.76 -0.52 17.63
N MET A 72 8.87 0.81 17.68
CA MET A 72 9.86 1.51 18.51
C MET A 72 9.65 1.33 20.01
N GLN A 73 8.43 1.04 20.46
CA GLN A 73 8.11 0.68 21.85
C GLN A 73 8.41 -0.80 22.18
N GLY A 74 8.96 -1.58 21.24
CA GLY A 74 9.31 -2.99 21.45
C GLY A 74 8.17 -3.99 21.23
N TYR A 75 7.05 -3.55 20.62
CA TYR A 75 5.98 -4.46 20.22
C TYR A 75 6.40 -5.28 18.99
N ASN A 76 5.88 -6.50 18.86
CA ASN A 76 5.94 -7.26 17.62
C ASN A 76 4.77 -6.80 16.74
N THR A 77 5.08 -6.08 15.66
CA THR A 77 4.10 -5.31 14.90
C THR A 77 3.77 -5.98 13.56
N LEU A 78 2.49 -6.08 13.24
CA LEU A 78 2.01 -6.55 11.94
C LEU A 78 1.12 -5.50 11.28
N TRP A 79 1.54 -4.99 10.12
CA TRP A 79 0.69 -4.17 9.27
C TRP A 79 0.32 -5.02 8.05
N MET A 80 -0.90 -5.56 8.04
CA MET A 80 -1.32 -6.55 7.04
C MET A 80 -1.87 -5.85 5.79
N PRO A 81 -1.17 -5.90 4.65
CA PRO A 81 -1.69 -5.37 3.39
C PRO A 81 -2.69 -6.34 2.75
N GLY A 82 -3.51 -5.81 1.85
CA GLY A 82 -4.43 -6.56 1.02
C GLY A 82 -5.12 -5.65 0.01
N THR A 83 -5.77 -6.22 -0.99
CA THR A 83 -6.60 -5.50 -1.95
C THR A 83 -7.99 -6.14 -2.00
N ASP A 84 -9.00 -5.33 -2.27
CA ASP A 84 -10.38 -5.79 -2.38
C ASP A 84 -10.75 -5.97 -3.86
N HIS A 85 -11.19 -7.17 -4.21
CA HIS A 85 -11.76 -7.49 -5.52
C HIS A 85 -12.94 -6.60 -5.90
N ALA A 86 -13.58 -5.91 -4.94
CA ALA A 86 -14.59 -4.87 -5.12
C ALA A 86 -15.83 -5.26 -5.95
N GLY A 87 -16.02 -6.57 -6.23
CA GLY A 87 -17.17 -7.17 -6.90
C GLY A 87 -17.78 -6.32 -8.02
N ILE A 88 -18.94 -5.74 -7.72
CA ILE A 88 -19.73 -4.91 -8.65
C ILE A 88 -18.94 -3.72 -9.18
N ALA A 89 -18.12 -3.06 -8.36
CA ALA A 89 -17.34 -1.91 -8.79
C ALA A 89 -16.32 -2.32 -9.87
N THR A 90 -15.67 -3.47 -9.71
CA THR A 90 -14.72 -4.00 -10.71
C THR A 90 -15.44 -4.36 -11.98
N GLN A 91 -16.58 -5.04 -11.84
CA GLN A 91 -17.40 -5.42 -12.97
C GLN A 91 -17.84 -4.21 -13.79
N ILE A 92 -18.35 -3.15 -13.15
CA ILE A 92 -18.75 -1.91 -13.83
C ILE A 92 -17.56 -1.28 -14.54
N LYS A 93 -16.38 -1.24 -13.90
CA LYS A 93 -15.18 -0.66 -14.53
C LYS A 93 -14.75 -1.44 -15.77
N VAL A 94 -14.78 -2.77 -15.71
CA VAL A 94 -14.47 -3.63 -16.87
C VAL A 94 -15.51 -3.46 -17.97
N GLU A 95 -16.80 -3.37 -17.62
CA GLU A 95 -17.88 -3.10 -18.58
C GLU A 95 -17.72 -1.72 -19.26
N GLU A 96 -17.31 -0.68 -18.53
CA GLU A 96 -16.97 0.63 -19.10
C GLU A 96 -15.80 0.55 -20.09
N MET A 97 -14.77 -0.25 -19.80
CA MET A 97 -13.63 -0.46 -20.70
C MET A 97 -14.06 -1.19 -21.97
N LEU A 98 -14.88 -2.25 -21.86
CA LEU A 98 -15.43 -2.97 -23.01
C LEU A 98 -16.31 -2.07 -23.88
N ALA A 99 -17.11 -1.20 -23.27
CA ALA A 99 -17.95 -0.26 -24.00
C ALA A 99 -17.13 0.73 -24.85
N GLN A 100 -15.92 1.11 -24.41
CA GLN A 100 -15.00 1.94 -25.21
C GLN A 100 -14.47 1.19 -26.44
N GLU A 101 -14.39 -0.13 -26.37
CA GLU A 101 -14.04 -1.02 -27.49
C GLU A 101 -15.28 -1.40 -28.34
N GLY A 102 -16.46 -0.88 -28.00
CA GLY A 102 -17.73 -1.17 -28.67
C GLY A 102 -18.30 -2.55 -28.37
N LEU A 103 -17.82 -3.21 -27.30
CA LEU A 103 -18.25 -4.54 -26.86
C LEU A 103 -19.05 -4.44 -25.56
N THR A 104 -19.82 -5.49 -25.28
CA THR A 104 -20.52 -5.69 -24.00
C THR A 104 -20.09 -7.02 -23.38
N ARG A 105 -20.30 -7.19 -22.08
CA ARG A 105 -20.07 -8.48 -21.39
C ARG A 105 -20.83 -9.66 -22.04
N HIS A 106 -21.96 -9.37 -22.69
CA HIS A 106 -22.80 -10.38 -23.33
C HIS A 106 -22.18 -10.88 -24.64
N ASP A 107 -21.37 -10.06 -25.31
CA ASP A 107 -20.64 -10.44 -26.52
C ASP A 107 -19.49 -11.42 -26.22
N LEU A 108 -18.95 -11.37 -25.00
CA LEU A 108 -17.86 -12.22 -24.54
C LEU A 108 -18.34 -13.53 -23.89
N GLY A 109 -19.44 -13.49 -23.13
CA GLY A 109 -19.89 -14.60 -22.30
C GLY A 109 -19.06 -14.78 -21.02
N ARG A 110 -19.55 -15.60 -20.08
CA ARG A 110 -19.07 -15.65 -18.67
C ARG A 110 -17.60 -16.04 -18.48
N GLU A 111 -17.04 -16.92 -19.31
CA GLU A 111 -15.65 -17.36 -19.13
C GLU A 111 -14.63 -16.37 -19.73
N LYS A 112 -15.03 -15.62 -20.76
CA LYS A 112 -14.16 -14.64 -21.41
C LYS A 112 -14.25 -13.25 -20.78
N PHE A 113 -15.39 -12.96 -20.14
CA PHE A 113 -15.59 -11.79 -19.30
C PHE A 113 -14.96 -12.04 -17.92
#